data_AF-A0A921KI96-F1
#
_entry.id   AF-A0A921KI96-F1
#
_cell.length_a   1.000
_cell.length_b   1.000
_cell.length_c   1.000
_cell.angle_alpha   90.00
_cell.angle_beta   90.00
_cell.angle_gamma   90.00
#
_symmetry.space_group_name_H-M   'P 1'
#
loop_
_entity.id
_entity.type
_entity.pdbx_description
1 polymer ?
#
loop_
_entity_poly.entity_id
_entity_poly.type
_entity_poly.pdbx_seq_one_letter_code
_entity_poly.pdbx_strand_id
1 'polypeptide(L)' 'QAYETTLKLEENLKQAQEIEDFEKQALFYKDNIIIKMNELRVACDKLETLTDEKLWPFPTYGKLLFGIL' A
#
# COMPACT_ATOMS: atom_id res chain seq x y z
N GLN A 1 7.23 10.68 4.08
CA GLN A 1 7.36 9.21 4.14
C GLN A 1 6.30 8.48 3.31
N ALA A 2 5.00 8.47 3.66
CA ALA A 2 3.99 7.73 2.88
C ALA A 2 3.98 8.11 1.38
N TYR A 3 4.01 9.41 1.07
CA TYR A 3 4.08 9.92 -0.30
C TYR A 3 5.29 9.37 -1.10
N GLU A 4 6.48 9.39 -0.51
CA GLU A 4 7.69 8.86 -1.16
C GLU A 4 7.60 7.34 -1.41
N THR A 5 7.00 6.60 -0.47
CA THR A 5 6.80 5.15 -0.62
C THR A 5 5.78 4.84 -1.72
N THR A 6 4.75 5.66 -1.88
CA THR A 6 3.79 5.56 -3.00
C THR A 6 4.49 5.74 -4.35
N LEU A 7 5.33 6.77 -4.49
CA LEU A 7 6.07 7.00 -5.74
C LEU A 7 6.96 5.78 -6.10
N LYS A 8 7.68 5.24 -5.12
CA LYS A 8 8.50 4.03 -5.32
C LYS A 8 7.67 2.79 -5.68
N LEU A 9 6.48 2.66 -5.10
CA LEU A 9 5.55 1.58 -5.45
C LEU A 9 5.07 1.72 -6.90
N GLU A 10 4.74 2.93 -7.34
CA GLU A 10 4.33 3.21 -8.72
C GLU A 10 5.45 2.92 -9.73
N GLU A 11 6.70 3.27 -9.41
CA GLU A 11 7.87 2.94 -10.23
C GLU A 11 8.04 1.42 -10.35
N ASN A 12 7.97 0.68 -9.23
CA ASN A 12 8.05 -0.77 -9.23
C ASN A 12 6.91 -1.42 -10.02
N LEU A 13 5.70 -0.85 -9.96
CA LEU A 13 4.56 -1.34 -10.74
C LEU A 13 4.79 -1.19 -12.24
N LYS A 14 5.36 -0.06 -12.69
CA LYS A 14 5.73 0.13 -14.10
C LYS A 14 6.78 -0.89 -14.54
N GLN A 15 7.82 -1.08 -13.73
CA GLN A 15 8.84 -2.10 -14.01
C GLN A 15 8.24 -3.50 -14.11
N ALA A 16 7.32 -3.86 -13.21
CA ALA A 16 6.65 -5.16 -13.25
C ALA A 16 5.82 -5.37 -14.51
N GLN A 17 5.20 -4.31 -15.03
CA GLN A 17 4.41 -4.35 -16.26
C GLN A 17 5.27 -4.51 -17.52
N GLU A 18 6.52 -4.07 -17.48
CA GLU A 18 7.48 -4.22 -18.59
C GLU A 18 8.09 -5.64 -18.67
N ILE A 19 7.90 -6.48 -17.65
CA ILE A 19 8.38 -7.88 -17.65
C ILE A 19 7.42 -8.74 -18.49
N GLU A 20 7.89 -9.20 -19.66
CA GLU A 20 7.12 -10.05 -20.58
C GLU A 20 6.97 -11.51 -20.10
N ASP A 21 7.95 -12.00 -19.35
CA ASP A 21 7.95 -13.37 -18.82
C ASP A 21 7.03 -13.47 -17.60
N PHE A 22 5.95 -14.25 -17.72
CA PHE A 22 4.94 -14.38 -16.67
C PHE A 22 5.48 -14.91 -15.34
N GLU A 23 6.44 -15.83 -15.35
CA GLU A 23 7.02 -16.37 -14.13
C GLU A 23 7.88 -15.31 -13.43
N LYS A 24 8.73 -14.62 -14.18
CA LYS A 24 9.54 -13.51 -13.65
C LYS A 24 8.68 -12.36 -13.17
N GLN A 25 7.60 -12.05 -13.88
CA GLN A 25 6.65 -11.03 -13.47
C GLN A 25 6.00 -11.41 -12.14
N ALA A 26 5.49 -12.64 -12.00
CA ALA A 26 4.89 -13.13 -10.76
C ALA A 26 5.87 -13.08 -9.58
N LEU A 27 7.12 -13.53 -9.78
CA LEU A 27 8.18 -13.44 -8.78
C LEU A 27 8.49 -11.99 -8.41
N PHE A 28 8.53 -11.08 -9.38
CA PHE A 28 8.76 -9.66 -9.12
C PHE A 28 7.64 -9.03 -8.27
N TYR A 29 6.37 -9.35 -8.56
CA TYR A 29 5.25 -8.90 -7.73
C TYR A 29 5.37 -9.40 -6.29
N LYS A 30 5.67 -10.69 -6.13
CA LYS A 30 5.81 -11.33 -4.82
C LYS A 30 6.97 -10.73 -4.01
N ASP A 31 8.14 -10.61 -4.62
CA ASP A 31 9.38 -10.32 -3.91
C ASP A 31 9.68 -8.82 -3.82
N ASN A 32 9.04 -7.97 -4.64
CA ASN A 32 9.28 -6.51 -4.61
C ASN A 32 8.01 -5.70 -4.30
N ILE A 33 6.92 -5.94 -5.02
CA ILE A 33 5.71 -5.09 -4.90
C ILE A 33 5.02 -5.31 -3.57
N ILE A 34 4.80 -6.56 -3.14
CA ILE A 34 4.15 -6.85 -1.86
C ILE A 34 4.96 -6.25 -0.69
N ILE A 35 6.29 -6.35 -0.74
CA ILE A 35 7.16 -5.75 0.28
C ILE A 35 6.96 -4.23 0.31
N LYS A 36 6.96 -3.57 -0.85
CA LYS A 36 6.76 -2.11 -0.93
C LYS A 36 5.35 -1.68 -0.49
N MET A 37 4.33 -2.47 -0.77
CA MET A 37 2.96 -2.26 -0.27
C MET A 37 2.90 -2.36 1.26
N ASN A 38 3.62 -3.29 1.87
CA ASN A 38 3.70 -3.41 3.33
C ASN A 38 4.40 -2.20 3.96
N GLU A 39 5.49 -1.70 3.35
CA GLU A 39 6.13 -0.47 3.82
C GLU A 39 5.17 0.74 3.75
N LEU A 40 4.42 0.87 2.65
CA LEU A 40 3.42 1.93 2.50
C LEU A 40 2.32 1.81 3.55
N ARG A 41 1.83 0.59 3.80
CA ARG A 41 0.84 0.31 4.82
C ARG A 41 1.28 0.80 6.20
N VAL A 42 2.52 0.49 6.62
CA VAL A 42 3.05 0.95 7.91
C VAL A 42 3.06 2.48 8.02
N ALA A 43 3.35 3.18 6.92
CA ALA A 43 3.30 4.64 6.91
C ALA A 43 1.85 5.16 7.00
N CYS A 44 0.91 4.54 6.28
CA CYS A 44 -0.51 4.90 6.31
C CYS A 44 -1.18 4.60 7.66
N ASP A 45 -0.91 3.45 8.27
CA ASP A 45 -1.45 3.08 9.59
C ASP A 45 -1.01 4.11 10.66
N LYS A 46 0.22 4.63 10.57
CA LYS A 46 0.67 5.74 11.44
C LYS A 46 -0.11 7.03 11.16
N LEU A 47 -0.35 7.35 9.89
CA LEU A 47 -1.13 8.55 9.53
C LEU A 47 -2.57 8.47 10.04
N GLU A 48 -3.19 7.29 10.03
CA GLU A 48 -4.52 7.05 10.60
C GLU A 48 -4.56 7.42 12.09
N THR A 49 -3.52 7.07 12.86
CA THR A 49 -3.46 7.41 14.30
C THR A 49 -3.23 8.90 14.59
N LEU A 50 -2.67 9.63 13.64
CA LEU A 50 -2.31 11.05 13.80
C LEU A 50 -3.38 12.00 13.23
N THR A 51 -4.19 11.53 12.29
CA THR A 51 -5.20 12.33 11.61
C THR A 51 -6.53 12.25 12.34
N ASP A 52 -7.19 13.38 12.54
CA ASP A 52 -8.54 13.40 13.11
C ASP A 52 -9.50 12.59 12.23
N GLU A 53 -10.37 11.81 12.86
CA GLU A 53 -11.34 10.95 12.19
C GLU A 53 -12.22 11.69 11.18
N LYS A 54 -12.53 12.98 11.41
CA LYS A 54 -13.34 13.79 10.49
C LYS A 54 -12.59 14.19 9.23
N LEU A 55 -11.25 14.18 9.27
CA LEU A 55 -10.38 14.55 8.15
C LEU A 55 -9.79 13.32 7.46
N TRP A 56 -9.88 12.14 8.06
CA TRP A 56 -9.42 10.89 7.46
C TRP A 56 -10.45 10.40 6.40
N PRO A 57 -10.07 10.33 5.11
CA PRO A 57 -11.03 10.04 4.03
C PRO A 57 -11.43 8.56 3.94
N PHE A 58 -10.77 7.69 4.70
CA PHE A 58 -11.02 6.26 4.72
C PHE A 58 -11.72 5.86 6.03
N PRO A 59 -12.59 4.84 6.03
CA PRO A 59 -13.07 4.28 7.28
C PRO A 59 -11.88 3.73 8.08
N THR A 60 -11.83 4.03 9.38
CA THR A 60 -10.80 3.50 10.28
C THR A 60 -10.90 1.97 10.38
N TYR A 61 -9.82 1.29 10.75
CA TYR A 61 -9.87 -0.17 10.93
C TYR A 61 -10.95 -0.61 11.92
N GLY A 62 -11.18 0.17 12.99
CA GLY A 62 -12.27 -0.10 13.93
C GLY A 62 -13.65 -0.10 13.26
N LYS A 63 -13.91 0.87 12.38
CA LYS A 63 -15.16 0.92 11.60
C LYS A 63 -15.23 -0.19 10.56
N LEU A 64 -14.13 -0.51 9.89
CA LEU A 64 -14.11 -1.61 8.91
C LEU A 64 -14.39 -2.96 9.56
N LEU A 65 -13.86 -3.21 10.75
CA LEU A 65 -13.98 -4.50 11.44
C LEU A 65 -15.25 -4.62 12.27
N PHE A 66 -15.78 -3.52 12.81
CA PHE A 66 -16.89 -3.54 13.78
C PHE A 66 -18.02 -2.54 13.51
N GLY A 67 -17.93 -1.72 12.46
CA GLY A 67 -18.90 -0.65 12.19
C GLY A 67 -20.23 -1.12 11.58
N ILE A 68 -20.38 -2.41 11.29
CA ILE A 68 -21.62 -3.03 10.79
C ILE A 68 -22.34 -3.84 11.90
N LEU A 69 -21.77 -3.90 13.12
CA LEU A 69 -22.44 -4.44 14.31
C LEU A 69 -23.30 -3.35 14.96
#